data_AF-A0A2K1EQ34-F1
#
_entry.id   AF-A0A2K1EQ34-F1
#
_cell.length_a   1.000
_cell.length_b   1.000
_cell.length_c   1.000
_cell.angle_alpha   90.00
_cell.angle_beta   90.00
_cell.angle_gamma   90.00
#
_symmetry.space_group_name_H-M   'P 1'
#
loop_
_entity.id
_entity.type
_entity.pdbx_description
1 polymer ?
#
loop_
_entity_poly.entity_id
_entity_poly.type
_entity_poly.pdbx_seq_one_letter_code
_entity_poly.pdbx_strand_id
1 'polypeptide(L)'
;MNQTLMNIGLLLVRIFTGVIFIVHGAQKFQGLDGTSGFFQSIGLPGWMAPVVATVELVGGIALVLGIGTRLAGAALTIVMIGVLLTAKKGQPFGSIEFDLLILFTSLQQALVGGRFLAVDQLFGRKKAENSNVQV
;
A
#
# COMPACT_ATOMS: atom_id res chain seq x y z
N MET A 1 12.90 -24.87 2.95
CA MET A 1 12.86 -23.60 2.18
C MET A 1 13.78 -22.59 2.86
N ASN A 2 14.67 -21.92 2.11
CA ASN A 2 15.63 -20.97 2.69
C ASN A 2 14.88 -19.71 3.16
N GLN A 3 14.82 -19.51 4.48
CA GLN A 3 14.07 -18.42 5.12
C GLN A 3 14.58 -17.05 4.67
N THR A 4 15.89 -16.91 4.42
CA THR A 4 16.49 -15.66 3.94
C THR A 4 16.00 -15.30 2.55
N LEU A 5 15.93 -16.27 1.62
CA LEU A 5 15.44 -16.03 0.26
C LEU A 5 13.96 -15.64 0.26
N MET A 6 13.15 -16.30 1.09
CA MET A 6 11.72 -15.93 1.23
C MET A 6 11.56 -14.49 1.75
N ASN A 7 12.36 -14.10 2.74
CA ASN A 7 12.34 -12.76 3.30
C ASN A 7 12.77 -11.68 2.28
N ILE A 8 13.78 -11.97 1.46
CA ILE A 8 14.21 -11.08 0.38
C ILE A 8 13.09 -10.93 -0.65
N GLY A 9 12.43 -12.02 -1.05
CA GLY A 9 11.31 -11.97 -1.99
C GLY A 9 10.15 -11.08 -1.47
N LEU A 10 9.77 -11.26 -0.21
CA LEU A 10 8.73 -10.42 0.43
C LEU A 10 9.15 -8.95 0.54
N LEU A 11 10.43 -8.69 0.82
CA LEU A 11 10.97 -7.33 0.86
C LEU A 11 10.87 -6.65 -0.50
N LEU A 12 11.25 -7.34 -1.58
CA LEU A 12 11.17 -6.78 -2.93
C LEU A 12 9.74 -6.39 -3.29
N VAL A 13 8.77 -7.28 -3.05
CA VAL A 13 7.35 -6.96 -3.29
C VAL A 13 6.93 -5.74 -2.46
N ARG A 14 7.29 -5.69 -1.17
CA ARG A 14 6.96 -4.55 -0.30
C ARG A 14 7.50 -3.22 -0.84
N ILE A 15 8.78 -3.18 -1.20
CA ILE A 15 9.43 -1.97 -1.70
C ILE A 15 8.80 -1.53 -3.02
N PHE A 16 8.63 -2.43 -3.98
CA PHE A 16 8.07 -2.08 -5.29
C PHE A 16 6.60 -1.66 -5.19
N THR A 17 5.76 -2.36 -4.42
CA THR A 17 4.38 -1.93 -4.15
C THR A 17 4.37 -0.53 -3.52
N GLY A 18 5.23 -0.29 -2.53
CA GLY A 18 5.35 1.03 -1.90
C GLY A 18 5.75 2.14 -2.89
N VAL A 19 6.76 1.91 -3.72
CA VAL A 19 7.22 2.87 -4.73
C VAL A 19 6.12 3.23 -5.75
N ILE A 20 5.35 2.23 -6.21
CA ILE A 20 4.22 2.46 -7.11
C ILE A 20 3.25 3.48 -6.49
N PHE A 21 2.84 3.27 -5.25
CA PHE A 21 1.91 4.19 -4.58
C PHE A 21 2.53 5.56 -4.25
N ILE A 22 3.82 5.64 -3.97
CA ILE A 22 4.51 6.93 -3.80
C ILE A 22 4.39 7.75 -5.09
N VAL A 23 4.69 7.15 -6.23
CA VAL A 23 4.62 7.82 -7.53
C VAL A 23 3.19 8.24 -7.84
N HIS A 24 2.21 7.34 -7.68
CA HIS A 24 0.81 7.67 -7.94
C HIS A 24 0.26 8.75 -7.00
N GLY A 25 0.57 8.68 -5.71
CA GLY A 25 0.18 9.69 -4.73
C GLY A 25 0.80 11.04 -5.03
N ALA A 26 2.10 11.09 -5.34
CA ALA A 26 2.80 12.32 -5.71
C ALA A 26 2.23 12.96 -6.99
N GLN A 27 1.94 12.16 -8.01
CA GLN A 27 1.29 12.63 -9.24
C GLN A 27 -0.09 13.23 -8.98
N LYS A 28 -0.90 12.62 -8.09
CA LYS A 28 -2.19 13.19 -7.69
C LYS A 28 -2.03 14.54 -6.99
N PHE A 29 -1.02 14.71 -6.13
CA PHE A 29 -0.73 15.99 -5.49
C PHE A 29 -0.31 17.08 -6.48
N GLN A 30 0.40 16.72 -7.56
CA GLN A 30 0.77 17.66 -8.61
C GLN A 30 -0.43 18.11 -9.47
N GLY A 31 -1.51 17.32 -9.50
CA GLY A 31 -2.70 17.55 -10.33
C GLY A 31 -4.01 17.34 -9.59
N LEU A 32 -4.15 17.94 -8.39
CA LEU A 32 -5.34 17.72 -7.54
C LEU A 32 -6.64 18.16 -8.21
N ASP A 33 -6.65 19.30 -8.90
CA ASP A 33 -7.86 19.79 -9.58
C ASP A 33 -8.31 18.83 -10.68
N GLY A 34 -7.36 18.33 -11.47
CA GLY A 34 -7.63 17.33 -12.50
C GLY A 34 -8.12 16.00 -11.90
N THR A 35 -7.53 15.57 -10.78
CA THR A 35 -7.96 14.36 -10.07
C THR A 35 -9.36 14.52 -9.47
N SER A 36 -9.67 15.69 -8.91
CA SER A 36 -10.99 16.04 -8.38
C SER A 36 -12.05 16.02 -9.49
N GLY A 37 -11.76 16.61 -10.65
CA GLY A 37 -12.63 16.56 -11.83
C GLY A 37 -12.82 15.14 -12.36
N PHE A 38 -11.75 14.33 -12.39
CA PHE A 38 -11.83 12.91 -12.76
C PHE A 38 -12.69 12.11 -11.77
N PHE A 39 -12.57 12.35 -10.47
CA PHE A 39 -13.39 11.68 -9.46
C PHE A 39 -14.87 12.02 -9.66
N GLN A 40 -15.19 13.30 -9.90
CA GLN A 40 -16.57 13.71 -10.20
C GLN A 40 -17.11 13.03 -11.46
N SER A 41 -16.30 12.86 -12.51
CA SER A 41 -16.75 12.22 -13.76
C SER A 41 -17.06 10.73 -13.60
N ILE A 42 -16.45 10.06 -12.62
CA ILE A 42 -16.73 8.65 -12.28
C ILE A 42 -17.73 8.50 -11.11
N GLY A 43 -18.38 9.59 -10.69
CA GLY A 43 -19.42 9.58 -9.65
C GLY A 43 -18.91 9.62 -8.20
N LEU A 44 -17.64 9.96 -7.99
CA LEU A 44 -17.05 10.18 -6.67
C LEU A 44 -16.99 11.67 -6.31
N PRO A 45 -17.11 12.03 -5.02
CA PRO A 45 -16.89 13.40 -4.59
C PRO A 45 -15.46 13.90 -4.85
N GLY A 46 -15.31 15.09 -5.43
CA GLY A 46 -14.00 15.68 -5.74
C GLY A 46 -13.09 15.88 -4.53
N TRP A 47 -13.65 16.10 -3.33
CA TRP A 47 -12.88 16.24 -2.08
C TRP A 47 -12.13 14.97 -1.69
N MET A 48 -12.48 13.80 -2.26
CA MET A 48 -11.73 12.57 -2.04
C MET A 48 -10.35 12.59 -2.72
N ALA A 49 -10.10 13.45 -3.71
CA ALA A 49 -8.82 13.53 -4.41
C ALA A 49 -7.62 13.74 -3.46
N PRO A 50 -7.59 14.77 -2.59
CA PRO A 50 -6.51 14.92 -1.62
C PRO A 50 -6.44 13.79 -0.59
N VAL A 51 -7.58 13.17 -0.23
CA VAL A 51 -7.62 12.04 0.71
C VAL A 51 -6.93 10.82 0.11
N VAL A 52 -7.32 10.42 -1.10
CA VAL A 52 -6.72 9.28 -1.81
C VAL A 52 -5.25 9.55 -2.10
N ALA A 53 -4.89 10.75 -2.55
CA ALA A 53 -3.50 11.14 -2.78
C ALA A 53 -2.64 10.99 -1.50
N THR A 54 -3.18 11.42 -0.35
CA THR A 54 -2.51 11.29 0.95
C THR A 54 -2.35 9.82 1.34
N VAL A 55 -3.40 9.01 1.22
CA VAL A 55 -3.37 7.58 1.57
C VAL A 55 -2.36 6.83 0.70
N GLU A 56 -2.35 7.07 -0.60
CA GLU A 56 -1.40 6.46 -1.52
C GLU A 56 0.04 6.88 -1.19
N LEU A 57 0.30 8.18 -1.05
CA LEU A 57 1.65 8.67 -0.81
C LEU A 57 2.20 8.21 0.55
N VAL A 58 1.44 8.46 1.62
CA VAL A 58 1.86 8.12 2.99
C VAL A 58 1.89 6.60 3.17
N GLY A 59 0.91 5.87 2.63
CA GLY A 59 0.88 4.42 2.65
C GLY A 59 2.06 3.81 1.89
N GLY A 60 2.40 4.35 0.72
CA GLY A 60 3.57 3.94 -0.04
C GLY A 60 4.89 4.15 0.70
N ILE A 61 5.08 5.33 1.31
CA ILE A 61 6.25 5.63 2.16
C ILE A 61 6.32 4.67 3.34
N ALA A 62 5.19 4.44 4.02
CA ALA A 62 5.09 3.53 5.15
C ALA A 62 5.48 2.09 4.76
N LEU A 63 5.06 1.61 3.58
CA LEU A 63 5.49 0.30 3.06
C LEU A 63 6.99 0.24 2.78
N VAL A 64 7.56 1.26 2.11
CA VAL A 64 8.99 1.30 1.81
C VAL A 64 9.82 1.26 3.10
N LEU A 65 9.48 2.11 4.07
CA LEU A 65 10.17 2.17 5.37
C LEU A 65 9.85 0.97 6.27
N GLY A 66 8.80 0.22 5.97
CA GLY A 66 8.37 -0.91 6.80
C GLY A 66 7.79 -0.46 8.14
N ILE A 67 7.02 0.62 8.15
CA ILE A 67 6.34 1.17 9.34
C ILE A 67 4.83 0.95 9.19
N GLY A 68 4.19 0.31 10.17
CA GLY A 68 2.74 0.08 10.17
C GLY A 68 2.26 -0.66 8.93
N THR A 69 3.06 -1.58 8.38
CA THR A 69 2.86 -2.10 7.02
C THR A 69 1.53 -2.79 6.80
N ARG A 70 0.96 -3.39 7.86
CA ARG A 70 -0.35 -4.05 7.79
C ARG A 70 -1.47 -3.04 7.58
N LEU A 71 -1.40 -1.91 8.30
CA LEU A 71 -2.36 -0.82 8.17
C LEU A 71 -2.19 -0.12 6.82
N ALA A 72 -0.95 0.16 6.42
CA ALA A 72 -0.65 0.73 5.11
C ALA A 72 -1.15 -0.18 3.98
N GLY A 73 -0.83 -1.49 4.03
CA GLY A 73 -1.31 -2.47 3.06
C GLY A 73 -2.84 -2.52 3.00
N ALA A 74 -3.53 -2.55 4.14
CA ALA A 74 -4.99 -2.57 4.19
C ALA A 74 -5.62 -1.31 3.57
N ALA A 75 -5.08 -0.13 3.90
CA ALA A 75 -5.55 1.14 3.34
C ALA A 75 -5.37 1.18 1.82
N LEU A 76 -4.22 0.74 1.31
CA LEU A 76 -3.92 0.69 -0.13
C LEU A 76 -4.77 -0.36 -0.86
N THR A 77 -5.05 -1.51 -0.23
CA THR A 77 -6.02 -2.49 -0.74
C THR A 77 -7.40 -1.86 -0.91
N ILE A 78 -7.88 -1.09 0.07
CA ILE A 78 -9.18 -0.41 -0.03
C ILE A 78 -9.20 0.59 -1.20
N VAL A 79 -8.12 1.35 -1.39
CA VAL A 79 -7.98 2.26 -2.55
C VAL A 79 -8.10 1.49 -3.87
N MET A 80 -7.39 0.37 -4.01
CA MET A 80 -7.41 -0.44 -5.23
C MET A 80 -8.78 -1.10 -5.49
N ILE A 81 -9.50 -1.51 -4.45
CA ILE A 81 -10.90 -1.95 -4.59
C ILE A 81 -11.75 -0.81 -5.14
N GLY A 82 -11.57 0.40 -4.61
CA GLY A 82 -12.23 1.62 -5.12
C GLY A 82 -11.96 1.84 -6.60
N VAL A 83 -10.70 1.73 -7.04
CA VAL A 83 -10.30 1.84 -8.46
C VAL A 83 -11.04 0.85 -9.34
N LEU A 84 -11.10 -0.44 -8.94
CA LEU A 84 -11.76 -1.49 -9.72
C LEU A 84 -13.29 -1.30 -9.81
N LEU A 85 -13.91 -0.83 -8.74
CA LEU A 85 -15.37 -0.63 -8.69
C LEU A 85 -15.83 0.67 -9.36
N THR A 86 -14.92 1.63 -9.60
CA THR A 86 -15.24 2.94 -10.18
C THR A 86 -14.51 3.15 -11.50
N ALA A 87 -13.26 3.62 -11.47
CA ALA A 87 -12.46 3.99 -12.64
C ALA A 87 -12.30 2.87 -13.67
N LYS A 88 -12.33 1.61 -13.24
CA LYS A 88 -12.13 0.43 -14.10
C LYS A 88 -13.37 -0.46 -14.26
N LYS A 89 -14.53 0.01 -13.82
CA LYS A 89 -15.77 -0.79 -13.86
C LYS A 89 -16.12 -1.19 -15.29
N GLY A 90 -16.31 -2.49 -15.51
CA GLY A 90 -16.72 -3.05 -16.81
C GLY A 90 -15.64 -3.07 -17.88
N GLN A 91 -14.39 -2.72 -17.55
CA GLN A 91 -13.27 -2.84 -18.48
C GLN A 91 -12.82 -4.29 -18.67
N PRO A 92 -12.31 -4.66 -19.86
CA PRO A 92 -11.80 -6.00 -20.11
C PRO A 92 -10.55 -6.31 -19.28
N PHE A 93 -10.23 -7.60 -19.11
CA PHE A 93 -9.11 -8.07 -18.28
C PHE A 93 -7.78 -7.39 -18.61
N GLY A 94 -7.44 -7.25 -19.91
CA GLY A 94 -6.18 -6.63 -20.33
C GLY A 94 -6.02 -5.15 -19.93
N SER A 95 -7.10 -4.47 -19.51
CA SER A 95 -7.04 -3.10 -19.00
C SER A 95 -6.96 -3.01 -17.46
N ILE A 96 -7.16 -4.14 -16.76
CA ILE A 96 -7.21 -4.21 -15.28
C ILE A 96 -6.18 -5.18 -14.68
N GLU A 97 -5.47 -5.96 -15.49
CA GLU A 97 -4.52 -6.98 -15.03
C GLU A 97 -3.45 -6.41 -14.08
N PHE A 98 -2.93 -5.21 -14.39
CA PHE A 98 -1.95 -4.54 -13.55
C PHE A 98 -2.57 -3.98 -12.27
N ASP A 99 -3.80 -3.47 -12.34
CA ASP A 99 -4.56 -3.01 -11.17
C ASP A 99 -4.83 -4.18 -10.20
N LEU A 100 -5.14 -5.37 -10.73
CA LEU A 100 -5.29 -6.60 -9.94
C LEU A 100 -3.97 -7.01 -9.28
N LEU A 101 -2.85 -6.93 -10.00
CA LEU A 101 -1.54 -7.22 -9.43
C LEU A 101 -1.22 -6.29 -8.25
N ILE A 102 -1.48 -4.99 -8.39
CA ILE A 102 -1.27 -4.02 -7.30
C ILE A 102 -2.23 -4.29 -6.14
N LEU A 103 -3.50 -4.62 -6.40
CA LEU A 103 -4.47 -5.00 -5.37
C LEU A 103 -3.95 -6.18 -4.53
N PHE A 104 -3.54 -7.27 -5.18
CA PHE A 104 -3.11 -8.48 -4.48
C PHE A 104 -1.76 -8.31 -3.78
N THR A 105 -0.84 -7.53 -4.33
CA THR A 105 0.43 -7.22 -3.62
C THR A 105 0.19 -6.31 -2.42
N SER A 106 -0.75 -5.36 -2.49
CA SER A 106 -1.19 -4.56 -1.34
C SER A 106 -1.84 -5.43 -0.26
N LEU A 107 -2.73 -6.35 -0.67
CA LEU A 107 -3.38 -7.30 0.23
C LEU A 107 -2.35 -8.23 0.89
N GLN A 108 -1.34 -8.66 0.14
CA GLN A 108 -0.22 -9.42 0.70
C GLN A 108 0.48 -8.63 1.81
N GLN A 109 0.71 -7.32 1.66
CA GLN A 109 1.30 -6.51 2.75
C GLN A 109 0.36 -6.41 3.95
N ALA A 110 -0.95 -6.30 3.72
CA ALA A 110 -1.96 -6.27 4.77
C ALA A 110 -1.96 -7.56 5.62
N LEU A 111 -1.85 -8.72 4.95
CA LEU A 111 -1.91 -10.05 5.59
C LEU A 111 -0.58 -10.45 6.23
N VAL A 112 0.52 -10.32 5.50
CA VAL A 112 1.85 -10.76 5.95
C VAL A 112 2.44 -9.77 6.96
N GLY A 113 2.33 -8.48 6.66
CA GLY A 113 2.96 -7.40 7.43
C GLY A 113 4.49 -7.29 7.26
N GLY A 114 5.08 -6.46 8.11
CA GLY A 114 6.47 -6.05 8.05
C GLY A 114 7.34 -7.11 8.71
N ARG A 115 7.93 -7.97 7.89
CA ARG A 115 8.95 -8.91 8.35
C ARG A 115 10.33 -8.26 8.16
N PHE A 116 11.22 -8.91 7.43
CA PHE A 116 12.62 -8.54 7.25
C PHE A 116 12.83 -7.04 6.90
N LEU A 117 13.77 -6.40 7.60
CA LEU A 117 14.12 -4.98 7.45
C LEU A 117 12.92 -4.02 7.53
N ALA A 118 11.90 -4.37 8.32
CA ALA A 118 10.84 -3.44 8.69
C ALA A 118 11.20 -2.78 10.02
N VAL A 119 11.00 -1.46 10.13
CA VAL A 119 11.16 -0.73 11.40
C VAL A 119 10.23 -1.31 12.49
N ASP A 120 9.06 -1.83 12.10
CA ASP A 120 8.15 -2.56 12.97
C ASP A 120 8.83 -3.68 13.78
N GLN A 121 9.87 -4.33 13.24
CA GLN A 121 10.60 -5.39 13.94
C GLN A 121 11.46 -4.88 15.09
N LEU A 122 11.93 -3.64 15.04
CA LEU A 122 12.74 -3.06 16.12
C LEU A 122 11.91 -2.88 17.40
N PHE A 123 10.63 -2.54 17.25
CA PHE A 123 9.71 -2.39 18.38
C PHE A 123 9.24 -3.74 18.93
N GLY A 124 9.01 -4.74 18.08
CA GLY A 124 8.63 -6.09 18.50
C GLY A 124 9.73 -6.82 19.30
N ARG A 125 11.01 -6.60 18.95
CA ARG A 125 12.15 -7.25 19.59
C ARG A 125 12.37 -6.77 21.04
N LYS A 126 12.19 -5.47 21.29
CA LYS A 126 12.29 -4.89 22.65
C LYS A 126 11.24 -5.44 23.62
N LYS A 127 10.03 -5.74 23.14
CA LYS A 127 8.95 -6.29 23.99
C LYS A 127 9.25 -7.72 24.46
N ALA A 128 9.85 -8.54 23.60
CA ALA A 128 10.26 -9.90 23.96
C ALA A 128 11.42 -9.92 24.97
N GLU A 129 12.38 -9.01 24.83
CA GLU A 129 13.55 -8.90 25.72
C GLU A 129 13.15 -8.46 27.15
N ASN A 130 12.29 -7.45 27.28
CA ASN A 130 11.81 -6.98 28.59
C ASN A 130 10.96 -8.00 29.36
N SER A 131 10.39 -9.00 28.67
CA SER A 131 9.59 -10.05 29.30
C SER A 131 10.45 -11.17 29.90
N ASN A 132 11.66 -11.38 29.37
CA ASN A 132 12.61 -12.40 29.84
C ASN A 132 13.50 -11.93 30.99
N VAL A 133 13.54 -10.63 31.29
CA VAL A 133 14.35 -10.06 32.38
C VAL A 133 13.53 -9.94 33.69
N GLN A 134 12.23 -10.22 33.65
CA GLN A 134 11.35 -10.20 34.83
C GLN A 134 11.01 -11.60 35.38
N VAL A 135 11.80 -12.62 35.02
CA VAL A 135 11.73 -14.00 35.57
C VAL A 135 13.06 -14.33 36.23
#